data_AF-A0AAV0K923-F1
#
_entry.id   AF-A0AAV0K923-F1
#
_cell.length_a   1.000
_cell.length_b   1.000
_cell.length_c   1.000
_cell.angle_alpha   90.00
_cell.angle_beta   90.00
_cell.angle_gamma   90.00
#
_symmetry.space_group_name_H-M   'P 1'
#
loop_
_entity.id
_entity.type
_entity.pdbx_description
1 polymer ?
#
loop_
_entity_poly.entity_id
_entity_poly.type
_entity_poly.pdbx_seq_one_letter_code
_entity_poly.pdbx_strand_id
1 'polypeptide(L)'
;MEGSFVNPYSSAAFSFFLSIIIAGATTSGSSYSAASTPTCDFPAIFNFGDSNSDTGGLSAAFGQAGPPAGETFFHHPAGRYSDGRLVIDFIAQELGLPYLSAFLDAIGSNFTHGANFATAGSTIRPQNTTLHQSGFSPISLNVQGYQFHDFLNRSQLVRSRATGGVYEKLLPKPTSFAGALYTFDIGQNDLTAAYFLNMTTPQVVAVIPDVLSQFKAVVKAIHDQGGRHFWIHNTGPFGCLAYVLARVPTAQFDEAGCGVPFNRVARIFNRGLKKTVGQLRKELPLAAVTYVDVYKVKYELIRHAKLHGA
;
A
#
# COMPACT_ATOMS: atom_id res chain seq x y z
N MET A 1 -7.14 59.35 -14.65
CA MET A 1 -8.09 58.77 -15.61
C MET A 1 -8.46 57.41 -15.04
N GLU A 2 -9.34 57.34 -14.03
CA GLU A 2 -10.81 57.43 -14.13
C GLU A 2 -11.36 56.42 -15.17
N GLY A 3 -12.30 55.53 -14.87
CA GLY A 3 -13.23 55.54 -13.76
C GLY A 3 -13.89 54.19 -13.46
N SER A 4 -14.39 54.17 -12.23
CA SER A 4 -15.33 53.28 -11.57
C SER A 4 -16.74 53.40 -12.18
N PHE A 5 -17.56 52.35 -12.07
CA PHE A 5 -19.01 52.51 -11.91
C PHE A 5 -19.59 51.38 -11.05
N VAL A 6 -20.43 51.79 -10.09
CA VAL A 6 -21.11 50.99 -9.06
C VAL A 6 -22.62 51.28 -9.18
N ASN A 7 -23.43 50.21 -9.33
CA ASN A 7 -24.83 49.95 -8.84
C ASN A 7 -25.94 51.03 -9.04
N PRO A 8 -27.24 50.87 -8.65
CA PRO A 8 -28.08 49.73 -8.19
C PRO A 8 -29.53 49.70 -8.78
N TYR A 9 -30.43 48.85 -8.23
CA TYR A 9 -31.93 48.85 -8.11
C TYR A 9 -32.48 47.43 -8.39
N SER A 10 -32.93 46.61 -7.44
CA SER A 10 -34.03 46.67 -6.44
C SER A 10 -35.38 46.08 -6.94
N SER A 11 -35.74 44.94 -6.32
CA SER A 11 -37.06 44.49 -5.83
C SER A 11 -38.28 44.44 -6.78
N ALA A 12 -38.88 43.25 -6.94
CA ALA A 12 -40.13 42.86 -6.27
C ALA A 12 -40.73 41.54 -6.81
N ALA A 13 -41.43 40.85 -5.92
CA ALA A 13 -42.06 39.54 -6.02
C ALA A 13 -43.16 39.40 -7.10
N PHE A 14 -43.36 38.18 -7.59
CA PHE A 14 -44.71 37.65 -7.86
C PHE A 14 -44.75 36.15 -7.58
N SER A 15 -45.53 35.78 -6.58
CA SER A 15 -45.89 34.42 -6.22
C SER A 15 -46.79 33.80 -7.29
N PHE A 16 -46.55 32.53 -7.62
CA PHE A 16 -47.59 31.67 -8.18
C PHE A 16 -47.65 30.38 -7.34
N PHE A 17 -48.75 30.23 -6.62
CA PHE A 17 -49.11 29.01 -5.92
C PHE A 17 -49.56 27.98 -6.96
N LEU A 18 -48.94 26.80 -6.95
CA LEU A 18 -49.53 25.61 -7.55
C LEU A 18 -49.74 24.57 -6.44
N SER A 19 -50.96 24.55 -5.92
CA SER A 19 -51.44 23.50 -5.03
C SER A 19 -51.67 22.22 -5.84
N ILE A 20 -50.82 21.22 -5.67
CA ILE A 20 -51.12 19.86 -6.11
C ILE A 20 -51.62 19.09 -4.89
N ILE A 21 -52.91 18.79 -4.91
CA ILE A 21 -53.57 17.83 -4.03
C ILE A 21 -53.11 16.44 -4.48
N ILE A 22 -52.35 15.72 -3.65
CA ILE A 22 -52.17 14.28 -3.80
C ILE A 22 -52.88 13.60 -2.64
N ALA A 23 -53.96 12.90 -3.02
CA ALA A 23 -54.78 12.08 -2.16
C ALA A 23 -53.93 11.01 -1.45
N GLY A 24 -54.26 10.77 -0.18
CA GLY A 24 -53.64 9.74 0.64
C GLY A 24 -53.85 8.34 0.06
N ALA A 25 -52.74 7.66 -0.23
CA ALA A 25 -52.67 6.22 -0.29
C ALA A 25 -51.78 5.75 0.86
N THR A 26 -52.39 5.14 1.87
CA THR A 26 -51.69 4.46 2.96
C THR A 26 -50.99 3.23 2.39
N THR A 27 -49.73 3.38 2.01
CA THR A 27 -48.83 2.24 1.82
C THR A 27 -47.97 2.12 3.07
N SER A 28 -48.13 1.02 3.79
CA SER A 28 -47.28 0.57 4.89
C SER A 28 -45.86 0.35 4.36
N GLY A 29 -45.09 1.44 4.24
CA GLY A 29 -43.70 1.39 3.86
C GLY A 29 -42.91 0.84 5.02
N SER A 30 -42.52 -0.42 4.95
CA SER A 30 -41.46 -0.96 5.78
C SER A 30 -40.23 -0.06 5.61
N SER A 31 -39.87 0.65 6.66
CA SER A 31 -38.60 1.35 6.78
C SER A 31 -37.50 0.29 6.76
N TYR A 32 -37.00 -0.01 5.57
CA TYR A 32 -35.69 -0.59 5.42
C TYR A 32 -34.70 0.48 5.89
N SER A 33 -34.36 0.44 7.18
CA SER A 33 -33.10 1.01 7.63
C SER A 33 -32.03 0.40 6.72
N ALA A 34 -31.48 1.21 5.82
CA ALA A 34 -30.23 0.87 5.17
C ALA A 34 -29.27 0.57 6.30
N ALA A 35 -28.97 -0.71 6.51
CA ALA A 35 -27.94 -1.11 7.44
C ALA A 35 -26.71 -0.33 7.03
N SER A 36 -26.27 0.61 7.87
CA SER A 36 -24.98 1.27 7.69
C SER A 36 -23.99 0.15 7.45
N THR A 37 -23.37 0.12 6.27
CA THR A 37 -22.24 -0.78 6.04
C THR A 37 -21.32 -0.63 7.25
N PRO A 38 -20.94 -1.74 7.94
CA PRO A 38 -20.09 -1.64 9.10
C PRO A 38 -18.91 -0.76 8.75
N THR A 39 -18.66 0.27 9.57
CA THR A 39 -17.46 1.10 9.39
C THR A 39 -16.25 0.17 9.39
N CYS A 40 -15.39 0.26 8.39
CA CYS A 40 -14.11 -0.44 8.35
C CYS A 40 -13.20 0.15 9.44
N ASP A 41 -13.44 -0.27 10.69
CA ASP A 41 -12.71 0.21 11.86
C ASP A 41 -11.50 -0.69 12.11
N PHE A 42 -10.33 -0.23 11.65
CA PHE A 42 -9.05 -0.90 11.89
C PHE A 42 -8.28 -0.12 12.96
N PRO A 43 -7.97 -0.71 14.14
CA PRO A 43 -7.25 -0.02 15.20
C PRO A 43 -5.75 0.20 14.89
N ALA A 44 -5.21 -0.52 13.90
CA ALA A 44 -3.82 -0.47 13.50
C ALA A 44 -3.62 -0.98 12.06
N ILE A 45 -2.50 -0.58 11.46
CA ILE A 45 -2.00 -1.15 10.20
C ILE A 45 -0.60 -1.73 10.43
N PHE A 46 -0.39 -2.97 10.00
CA PHE A 46 0.94 -3.57 9.90
C PHE A 46 1.31 -3.74 8.43
N ASN A 47 2.26 -2.94 7.94
CA ASN A 47 2.62 -2.88 6.53
C ASN A 47 3.89 -3.68 6.25
N PHE A 48 3.86 -4.45 5.16
CA PHE A 48 4.98 -5.22 4.62
C PHE A 48 5.14 -4.84 3.16
N GLY A 49 6.37 -4.72 2.67
CA GLY A 49 6.51 -4.21 1.33
C GLY A 49 7.92 -3.86 0.89
N ASP A 50 7.94 -3.17 -0.24
CA ASP A 50 9.13 -2.53 -0.80
C ASP A 50 9.03 -1.00 -0.76
N SER A 51 9.78 -0.33 -1.64
CA SER A 51 9.85 1.12 -1.77
C SER A 51 8.50 1.81 -1.99
N ASN A 52 7.50 1.10 -2.53
CA ASN A 52 6.15 1.66 -2.73
C ASN A 52 5.44 2.00 -1.41
N SER A 53 5.90 1.44 -0.30
CA SER A 53 5.30 1.61 1.02
C SER A 53 6.33 1.85 2.13
N ASP A 54 7.63 1.96 1.83
CA ASP A 54 8.69 2.19 2.82
C ASP A 54 8.64 3.61 3.42
N THR A 55 8.29 3.71 4.70
CA THR A 55 8.23 5.00 5.43
C THR A 55 9.54 5.38 6.14
N GLY A 56 10.64 4.69 5.87
CA GLY A 56 11.96 4.97 6.44
C GLY A 56 12.77 3.75 6.88
N GLY A 57 12.27 2.53 6.67
CA GLY A 57 12.92 1.28 7.04
C GLY A 57 14.31 1.12 6.41
N LEU A 58 14.44 1.33 5.09
CA LEU A 58 15.77 1.26 4.48
C LEU A 58 16.66 2.41 4.98
N SER A 59 16.09 3.61 5.17
CA SER A 59 16.86 4.77 5.59
C SER A 59 17.38 4.70 7.02
N ALA A 60 16.64 4.08 7.93
CA ALA A 60 17.06 3.81 9.30
C ALA A 60 18.31 2.91 9.34
N ALA A 61 18.43 1.97 8.39
CA ALA A 61 19.52 1.00 8.35
C ALA A 61 20.71 1.43 7.46
N PHE A 62 20.45 2.11 6.34
CA PHE A 62 21.45 2.33 5.28
C PHE A 62 21.62 3.81 4.87
N GLY A 63 20.94 4.74 5.54
CA GLY A 63 21.06 6.18 5.27
C GLY A 63 19.87 6.75 4.50
N GLN A 64 19.68 8.07 4.65
CA GLN A 64 18.50 8.76 4.13
C GLN A 64 18.37 8.66 2.60
N ALA A 65 17.13 8.50 2.14
CA ALA A 65 16.81 8.65 0.72
C ALA A 65 17.23 10.06 0.24
N GLY A 66 17.97 10.11 -0.86
CA GLY A 66 18.42 11.37 -1.45
C GLY A 66 17.28 12.13 -2.14
N PRO A 67 17.52 13.39 -2.58
CA PRO A 67 16.56 14.17 -3.37
C PRO A 67 16.02 13.38 -4.57
N PRO A 68 14.72 13.51 -4.92
CA PRO A 68 13.78 14.51 -4.41
C PRO A 68 13.03 14.10 -3.12
N ALA A 69 13.51 13.12 -2.36
CA ALA A 69 12.78 12.56 -1.22
C ALA A 69 12.31 13.61 -0.20
N GLY A 70 10.99 13.71 -0.01
CA GLY A 70 10.35 14.61 0.95
C GLY A 70 10.31 16.10 0.58
N GLU A 71 10.62 16.48 -0.67
CA GLU A 71 10.57 17.88 -1.11
C GLU A 71 9.15 18.49 -1.07
N THR A 72 8.13 17.78 -1.59
CA THR A 72 6.76 18.30 -1.71
C THR A 72 5.92 18.09 -0.46
N PHE A 73 6.19 17.05 0.33
CA PHE A 73 5.52 16.79 1.59
C PHE A 73 6.52 16.26 2.63
N PHE A 74 6.34 16.66 3.90
CA PHE A 74 7.33 16.67 5.00
C PHE A 74 8.39 17.77 4.90
N HIS A 75 8.71 18.24 3.68
CA HIS A 75 9.66 19.33 3.42
C HIS A 75 11.06 19.08 3.98
N HIS A 76 11.41 17.80 4.15
CA HIS A 76 12.72 17.30 4.54
C HIS A 76 12.82 15.80 4.17
N PRO A 77 14.02 15.22 4.05
CA PRO A 77 14.17 13.78 3.87
C PRO A 77 13.46 13.01 5.00
N ALA A 78 12.44 12.24 4.65
CA ALA A 78 11.60 11.49 5.58
C ALA A 78 11.72 9.97 5.37
N GLY A 79 12.85 9.52 4.82
CA GLY A 79 13.15 8.11 4.55
C GLY A 79 12.30 7.43 3.46
N ARG A 80 11.44 8.18 2.76
CA ARG A 80 10.54 7.69 1.71
C ARG A 80 11.16 7.81 0.33
N TYR A 81 10.96 6.81 -0.53
CA TYR A 81 11.34 6.87 -1.95
C TYR A 81 10.27 7.58 -2.81
N SER A 82 9.86 8.76 -2.35
CA SER A 82 8.92 9.67 -2.99
C SER A 82 9.24 11.10 -2.53
N ASP A 83 8.94 12.07 -3.37
CA ASP A 83 8.97 13.49 -3.01
C ASP A 83 7.97 13.87 -1.91
N GLY A 84 7.05 12.98 -1.55
CA GLY A 84 6.13 13.22 -0.46
C GLY A 84 5.53 11.94 0.13
N ARG A 85 4.20 11.90 0.17
CA ARG A 85 3.43 10.81 0.77
C ARG A 85 3.39 9.57 -0.11
N LEU A 86 3.35 8.40 0.53
CA LEU A 86 3.16 7.11 -0.11
C LEU A 86 1.68 6.70 -0.08
N VAL A 87 1.30 5.70 -0.89
CA VAL A 87 -0.07 5.15 -0.90
C VAL A 87 -0.51 4.72 0.51
N ILE A 88 0.41 4.16 1.30
CA ILE A 88 0.12 3.74 2.68
C ILE A 88 -0.23 4.92 3.61
N ASP A 89 0.31 6.12 3.36
CA ASP A 89 -0.02 7.32 4.14
C ASP A 89 -1.48 7.75 3.86
N PHE A 90 -1.94 7.64 2.61
CA PHE A 90 -3.33 7.91 2.24
C PHE A 90 -4.29 6.85 2.80
N ILE A 91 -3.90 5.58 2.81
CA ILE A 91 -4.68 4.51 3.45
C ILE A 91 -4.84 4.78 4.95
N ALA A 92 -3.75 5.13 5.65
CA ALA A 92 -3.81 5.46 7.07
C ALA A 92 -4.73 6.66 7.33
N GLN A 93 -4.62 7.71 6.52
CA GLN A 93 -5.46 8.90 6.63
C GLN A 93 -6.95 8.57 6.45
N GLU A 94 -7.31 7.76 5.46
CA GLU A 94 -8.71 7.37 5.20
C GLU A 94 -9.29 6.53 6.34
N LEU A 95 -8.45 5.76 7.04
CA LEU A 95 -8.82 4.99 8.22
C LEU A 95 -8.79 5.83 9.52
N GLY A 96 -8.49 7.13 9.46
CA GLY A 96 -8.38 7.99 10.63
C GLY A 96 -7.18 7.67 11.52
N LEU A 97 -6.16 7.02 10.99
CA LEU A 97 -4.93 6.63 11.69
C LEU A 97 -3.78 7.60 11.38
N PRO A 98 -2.81 7.75 12.30
CA PRO A 98 -1.58 8.48 12.00
C PRO A 98 -0.73 7.73 10.96
N TYR A 99 0.20 8.46 10.33
CA TYR A 99 1.20 7.83 9.45
C TYR A 99 2.06 6.82 10.21
N LEU A 100 2.37 5.71 9.56
CA LEU A 100 3.10 4.62 10.19
C LEU A 100 4.58 4.96 10.37
N SER A 101 5.08 4.72 11.59
CA SER A 101 6.53 4.72 11.84
C SER A 101 7.18 3.47 11.24
N ALA A 102 8.37 3.62 10.66
CA ALA A 102 9.17 2.48 10.26
C ALA A 102 9.60 1.68 11.50
N PHE A 103 9.52 0.35 11.44
CA PHE A 103 9.90 -0.52 12.54
C PHE A 103 11.36 -0.31 12.98
N LEU A 104 12.23 0.03 12.02
CA LEU A 104 13.67 0.21 12.25
C LEU A 104 14.05 1.60 12.78
N ASP A 105 13.11 2.56 12.77
CA ASP A 105 13.37 3.87 13.36
C ASP A 105 13.41 3.77 14.89
N ALA A 106 14.58 4.06 15.46
CA ALA A 106 14.80 3.97 16.90
C ALA A 106 14.31 5.21 17.68
N ILE A 107 14.19 6.36 17.02
CA ILE A 107 13.92 7.67 17.65
C ILE A 107 12.63 8.26 17.08
N GLY A 108 11.71 8.66 17.96
CA GLY A 108 10.46 9.33 17.56
C GLY A 108 9.34 8.41 17.07
N SER A 109 9.58 7.10 16.99
CA SER A 109 8.58 6.12 16.54
C SER A 109 7.42 5.98 17.52
N ASN A 110 6.21 5.95 16.98
CA ASN A 110 4.98 5.66 17.70
C ASN A 110 4.26 4.50 17.03
N PHE A 111 4.25 3.35 17.70
CA PHE A 111 3.69 2.12 17.17
C PHE A 111 2.28 1.81 17.69
N THR A 112 1.63 2.75 18.36
CA THR A 112 0.29 2.54 18.96
C THR A 112 -0.73 2.05 17.94
N HIS A 113 -0.64 2.55 16.71
CA HIS A 113 -1.52 2.23 15.59
C HIS A 113 -0.83 1.35 14.52
N GLY A 114 0.17 0.58 14.96
CA GLY A 114 0.89 -0.37 14.10
C GLY A 114 2.25 0.12 13.66
N ALA A 115 2.88 -0.62 12.75
CA ALA A 115 4.26 -0.44 12.35
C ALA A 115 4.45 -0.78 10.88
N ASN A 116 5.45 -0.17 10.27
CA ASN A 116 5.83 -0.43 8.89
C ASN A 116 7.14 -1.20 8.81
N PHE A 117 7.10 -2.41 8.26
CA PHE A 117 8.25 -3.29 8.06
C PHE A 117 8.80 -3.25 6.63
N ALA A 118 8.17 -2.51 5.72
CA ALA A 118 8.63 -2.37 4.35
C ALA A 118 10.01 -1.69 4.30
N THR A 119 10.86 -2.14 3.38
CA THR A 119 12.12 -1.46 3.07
C THR A 119 12.32 -1.34 1.57
N ALA A 120 12.83 -0.22 1.09
CA ALA A 120 13.05 -0.01 -0.33
C ALA A 120 13.99 -1.06 -0.94
N GLY A 121 13.67 -1.53 -2.15
CA GLY A 121 14.41 -2.59 -2.81
C GLY A 121 14.19 -4.00 -2.21
N SER A 122 13.28 -4.19 -1.25
CA SER A 122 12.92 -5.51 -0.73
C SER A 122 12.36 -6.43 -1.81
N THR A 123 12.80 -7.67 -1.76
CA THR A 123 12.28 -8.81 -2.52
C THR A 123 11.50 -9.74 -1.58
N ILE A 124 10.60 -10.54 -2.14
CA ILE A 124 9.97 -11.63 -1.40
C ILE A 124 11.03 -12.67 -1.02
N ARG A 125 11.86 -13.06 -2.00
CA ARG A 125 12.95 -14.02 -1.79
C ARG A 125 14.19 -13.35 -1.22
N PRO A 126 14.89 -13.95 -0.26
CA PRO A 126 16.23 -13.49 0.13
C PRO A 126 17.18 -13.42 -1.07
N GLN A 127 18.00 -12.37 -1.13
CA GLN A 127 19.06 -12.23 -2.11
C GLN A 127 20.37 -12.75 -1.54
N ASN A 128 21.17 -13.42 -2.38
CA ASN A 128 22.50 -13.92 -2.00
C ASN A 128 23.61 -12.88 -2.22
N THR A 129 23.24 -11.59 -2.27
CA THR A 129 24.11 -10.45 -2.55
C THR A 129 23.86 -9.36 -1.53
N THR A 130 24.86 -8.53 -1.27
CA THR A 130 24.68 -7.36 -0.40
C THR A 130 23.96 -6.22 -1.14
N LEU A 131 23.46 -5.25 -0.36
CA LEU A 131 22.91 -3.99 -0.90
C LEU A 131 23.92 -3.29 -1.82
N HIS A 132 25.20 -3.26 -1.44
CA HIS A 132 26.26 -2.64 -2.26
C HIS A 132 26.54 -3.38 -3.56
N GLN A 133 26.35 -4.70 -3.60
CA GLN A 133 26.61 -5.50 -4.80
C GLN A 133 25.46 -5.44 -5.80
N SER A 134 24.22 -5.38 -5.32
CA SER A 134 23.03 -5.63 -6.15
C SER A 134 21.98 -4.52 -6.11
N GLY A 135 22.03 -3.63 -5.12
CA GLY A 135 21.02 -2.59 -4.90
C GLY A 135 19.73 -3.09 -4.25
N PHE A 136 19.59 -4.39 -3.95
CA PHE A 136 18.42 -4.95 -3.28
C PHE A 136 18.61 -5.00 -1.77
N SER A 137 17.52 -4.73 -1.04
CA SER A 137 17.54 -4.73 0.43
C SER A 137 17.82 -6.15 0.97
N PRO A 138 18.69 -6.31 1.98
CA PRO A 138 18.84 -7.58 2.67
C PRO A 138 17.60 -7.92 3.52
N ILE A 139 16.68 -6.97 3.72
CA ILE A 139 15.45 -7.14 4.48
C ILE A 139 14.36 -7.62 3.52
N SER A 140 14.44 -8.90 3.16
CA SER A 140 13.44 -9.59 2.34
C SER A 140 12.15 -9.86 3.13
N LEU A 141 11.07 -10.26 2.46
CA LEU A 141 9.75 -10.41 3.10
C LEU A 141 9.75 -11.36 4.30
N ASN A 142 10.54 -12.44 4.27
CA ASN A 142 10.68 -13.32 5.43
C ASN A 142 11.35 -12.61 6.61
N VAL A 143 12.33 -11.74 6.36
CA VAL A 143 12.96 -10.91 7.40
C VAL A 143 11.95 -9.91 7.97
N GLN A 144 11.13 -9.27 7.13
CA GLN A 144 10.03 -8.42 7.60
C GLN A 144 9.04 -9.21 8.46
N GLY A 145 8.76 -10.47 8.10
CA GLY A 145 7.97 -11.40 8.90
C GLY A 145 8.59 -11.71 10.27
N TYR A 146 9.92 -11.90 10.34
CA TYR A 146 10.64 -12.08 11.61
C TYR A 146 10.59 -10.82 12.47
N GLN A 147 10.77 -9.64 11.86
CA GLN A 147 10.64 -8.36 12.54
C GLN A 147 9.24 -8.19 13.15
N PHE A 148 8.19 -8.54 12.41
CA PHE A 148 6.83 -8.52 12.93
C PHE A 148 6.62 -9.48 14.09
N HIS A 149 7.12 -10.72 13.98
CA HIS A 149 7.02 -11.72 15.04
C HIS A 149 7.65 -11.22 16.35
N ASP A 150 8.87 -10.72 16.26
CA ASP A 150 9.59 -10.16 17.41
C ASP A 150 8.91 -8.91 17.94
N PHE A 151 8.44 -8.03 17.05
CA PHE A 151 7.70 -6.83 17.43
C PHE A 151 6.43 -7.17 18.20
N LEU A 152 5.63 -8.12 17.72
CA LEU A 152 4.41 -8.57 18.39
C LEU A 152 4.75 -9.07 19.79
N ASN A 153 5.66 -10.04 19.93
CA ASN A 153 5.97 -10.64 21.22
C ASN A 153 6.59 -9.66 22.21
N ARG A 154 7.59 -8.88 21.75
CA ARG A 154 8.32 -7.94 22.61
C ARG A 154 7.45 -6.75 22.99
N SER A 155 6.60 -6.25 22.09
CA SER A 155 5.71 -5.14 22.42
C SER A 155 4.73 -5.54 23.53
N GLN A 156 4.19 -6.76 23.49
CA GLN A 156 3.28 -7.25 24.53
C GLN A 156 3.99 -7.47 25.86
N LEU A 157 5.19 -8.05 25.84
CA LEU A 157 6.00 -8.24 27.05
C LEU A 157 6.38 -6.92 27.73
N VAL A 158 6.81 -5.93 26.94
CA VAL A 158 7.18 -4.61 27.46
C VAL A 158 5.93 -3.88 27.97
N ARG A 159 4.84 -3.90 27.22
CA ARG A 159 3.58 -3.28 27.61
C ARG A 159 3.02 -3.87 28.90
N SER A 160 3.06 -5.20 29.08
CA SER A 160 2.52 -5.85 30.29
C SER A 160 3.30 -5.50 31.55
N ARG A 161 4.56 -5.08 31.42
CA ARG A 161 5.42 -4.64 32.54
C ARG A 161 5.39 -3.13 32.75
N ALA A 162 5.04 -2.36 31.72
CA ALA A 162 4.98 -0.91 31.77
C ALA A 162 3.62 -0.46 32.33
N THR A 163 3.53 -0.31 33.65
CA THR A 163 2.39 0.37 34.29
C THR A 163 2.65 1.88 34.30
N GLY A 164 1.87 2.66 33.54
CA GLY A 164 1.93 4.13 33.50
C GLY A 164 3.12 4.72 32.74
N GLY A 165 3.94 3.89 32.08
CA GLY A 165 5.16 4.31 31.39
C GLY A 165 4.98 4.71 29.92
N VAL A 166 6.04 5.27 29.32
CA VAL A 166 6.04 5.70 27.90
C VAL A 166 5.67 4.55 26.94
N TYR A 167 6.12 3.33 27.22
CA TYR A 167 5.84 2.16 26.39
C TYR A 167 4.37 1.71 26.43
N GLU A 168 3.63 2.04 27.49
CA GLU A 168 2.18 1.82 27.51
C GLU A 168 1.46 2.73 26.51
N LYS A 169 2.04 3.87 26.16
CA LYS A 169 1.46 4.85 25.25
C LYS A 169 2.00 4.78 23.82
N LEU A 170 3.12 4.09 23.60
CA LEU A 170 3.78 4.02 22.28
C LEU A 170 3.68 2.63 21.63
N LEU A 171 3.24 1.59 22.35
CA LEU A 171 3.13 0.22 21.84
C LEU A 171 1.67 -0.18 21.61
N PRO A 172 1.37 -1.02 20.59
CA PRO A 172 0.01 -1.44 20.32
C PRO A 172 -0.58 -2.29 21.44
N LYS A 173 -1.90 -2.17 21.63
CA LYS A 173 -2.66 -3.03 22.55
C LYS A 173 -2.76 -4.45 21.99
N PRO A 174 -2.94 -5.49 22.82
CA PRO A 174 -3.13 -6.86 22.34
C PRO A 174 -4.25 -6.98 21.30
N THR A 175 -5.37 -6.27 21.52
CA THR A 175 -6.52 -6.26 20.61
C THR A 175 -6.24 -5.59 19.27
N SER A 176 -5.24 -4.71 19.20
CA SER A 176 -4.85 -4.05 17.94
C SER A 176 -4.35 -5.05 16.90
N PHE A 177 -3.68 -6.14 17.30
CA PHE A 177 -3.17 -7.15 16.37
C PHE A 177 -4.30 -7.94 15.71
N ALA A 178 -5.25 -8.45 16.51
CA ALA A 178 -6.35 -9.26 15.97
C ALA A 178 -7.26 -8.45 15.03
N GLY A 179 -7.44 -7.15 15.31
CA GLY A 179 -8.26 -6.25 14.49
C GLY A 179 -7.51 -5.52 13.38
N ALA A 180 -6.18 -5.64 13.26
CA ALA A 180 -5.39 -4.82 12.34
C ALA A 180 -5.60 -5.17 10.86
N LEU A 181 -5.33 -4.19 10.00
CA LEU A 181 -5.13 -4.38 8.57
C LEU A 181 -3.67 -4.71 8.27
N TYR A 182 -3.43 -5.83 7.60
CA TYR A 182 -2.10 -6.30 7.18
C TYR A 182 -1.93 -6.06 5.68
N THR A 183 -1.07 -5.10 5.33
CA THR A 183 -0.91 -4.63 3.94
C THR A 183 0.38 -5.17 3.31
N PHE A 184 0.32 -5.49 2.02
CA PHE A 184 1.44 -6.02 1.24
C PHE A 184 1.56 -5.32 -0.11
N ASP A 185 2.71 -4.69 -0.39
CA ASP A 185 3.10 -4.19 -1.71
C ASP A 185 4.54 -4.62 -2.01
N ILE A 186 4.69 -5.79 -2.62
CA ILE A 186 5.99 -6.44 -2.83
C ILE A 186 5.95 -7.43 -4.00
N GLY A 187 7.12 -7.68 -4.60
CA GLY A 187 7.34 -8.74 -5.57
C GLY A 187 7.83 -8.27 -6.93
N GLN A 188 7.71 -6.97 -7.24
CA GLN A 188 8.31 -6.41 -8.46
C GLN A 188 9.84 -6.52 -8.43
N ASN A 189 10.46 -6.30 -7.27
CA ASN A 189 11.91 -6.37 -7.14
C ASN A 189 12.43 -7.79 -7.37
N ASP A 190 11.67 -8.85 -7.10
CA ASP A 190 12.09 -10.23 -7.44
C ASP A 190 12.27 -10.40 -8.95
N LEU A 191 11.39 -9.78 -9.75
CA LEU A 191 11.48 -9.80 -11.21
C LEU A 191 12.67 -8.97 -11.71
N THR A 192 12.89 -7.80 -11.10
CA THR A 192 14.02 -6.92 -11.45
C THR A 192 15.35 -7.54 -11.07
N ALA A 193 15.45 -8.13 -9.88
CA ALA A 193 16.64 -8.84 -9.43
C ALA A 193 17.00 -9.99 -10.36
N ALA A 194 16.02 -10.78 -10.80
CA ALA A 194 16.23 -11.85 -11.75
C ALA A 194 16.79 -11.32 -13.10
N TYR A 195 16.26 -10.22 -13.62
CA TYR A 195 16.82 -9.59 -14.83
C TYR A 195 18.21 -9.00 -14.62
N PHE A 196 18.51 -8.44 -13.45
CA PHE A 196 19.85 -7.92 -13.11
C PHE A 196 20.89 -9.02 -13.04
N LEU A 197 20.48 -10.27 -12.76
CA LEU A 197 21.31 -11.47 -12.86
C LEU A 197 21.41 -12.03 -14.30
N ASN A 198 21.05 -11.24 -15.32
CA ASN A 198 21.05 -11.61 -16.74
C ASN A 198 20.17 -12.84 -17.07
N MET A 199 19.14 -13.11 -16.26
CA MET A 199 18.17 -14.15 -16.60
C MET A 199 17.36 -13.77 -17.85
N THR A 200 17.13 -14.75 -18.72
CA THR A 200 16.19 -14.63 -19.83
C THR A 200 14.76 -14.53 -19.31
N THR A 201 13.84 -13.94 -20.08
CA THR A 201 12.42 -13.84 -19.68
C THR A 201 11.79 -15.19 -19.29
N PRO A 202 12.05 -16.32 -20.00
CA PRO A 202 11.57 -17.63 -19.55
C PRO A 202 12.10 -18.04 -18.17
N GLN A 203 13.37 -17.75 -17.86
CA GLN A 203 13.96 -18.03 -16.55
C GLN A 203 13.33 -17.15 -15.46
N VAL A 204 13.10 -15.85 -15.73
CA VAL A 204 12.38 -14.96 -14.79
C VAL A 204 10.96 -15.46 -14.53
N VAL A 205 10.27 -15.95 -15.56
CA VAL A 205 8.93 -16.54 -15.39
C VAL A 205 8.98 -17.83 -14.58
N ALA A 206 10.02 -18.64 -14.75
CA ALA A 206 10.19 -19.91 -14.05
C ALA A 206 10.39 -19.75 -12.53
N VAL A 207 10.88 -18.60 -12.04
CA VAL A 207 11.06 -18.37 -10.59
C VAL A 207 9.78 -17.89 -9.88
N ILE A 208 8.77 -17.41 -10.60
CA ILE A 208 7.53 -16.85 -10.03
C ILE A 208 6.81 -17.82 -9.07
N PRO A 209 6.67 -19.13 -9.37
CA PRO A 209 6.01 -20.06 -8.44
C PRO A 209 6.69 -20.13 -7.06
N ASP A 210 8.02 -20.13 -7.02
CA ASP A 210 8.79 -20.16 -5.77
C ASP A 210 8.63 -18.84 -5.00
N VAL A 211 8.74 -17.70 -5.69
CA VAL A 211 8.46 -16.37 -5.11
C VAL A 211 7.10 -16.34 -4.43
N LEU A 212 6.05 -16.80 -5.13
CA LEU A 212 4.68 -16.80 -4.58
C LEU A 212 4.46 -17.82 -3.47
N SER A 213 5.22 -18.91 -3.46
CA SER A 213 5.22 -19.88 -2.36
C SER A 213 5.74 -19.25 -1.06
N GLN A 214 6.85 -18.50 -1.15
CA GLN A 214 7.43 -17.81 0.00
C GLN A 214 6.54 -16.67 0.49
N PHE A 215 5.93 -15.90 -0.42
CA PHE A 215 4.91 -14.91 -0.07
C PHE A 215 3.76 -15.53 0.73
N LYS A 216 3.21 -16.65 0.23
CA LYS A 216 2.13 -17.38 0.88
C LYS A 216 2.52 -17.85 2.29
N ALA A 217 3.76 -18.33 2.46
CA ALA A 217 4.27 -18.78 3.75
C ALA A 217 4.28 -17.65 4.79
N VAL A 218 4.72 -16.44 4.41
CA VAL A 218 4.72 -15.29 5.32
C VAL A 218 3.30 -14.85 5.70
N VAL A 219 2.37 -14.82 4.74
CA VAL A 219 0.95 -14.52 5.05
C VAL A 219 0.37 -15.53 6.03
N LYS A 220 0.64 -16.83 5.84
CA LYS A 220 0.20 -17.88 6.78
C LYS A 220 0.83 -17.71 8.16
N ALA A 221 2.12 -17.41 8.23
CA ALA A 221 2.80 -17.17 9.51
C ALA A 221 2.22 -15.97 10.28
N ILE A 222 1.82 -14.90 9.59
CA ILE A 222 1.15 -13.73 10.21
C ILE A 222 -0.27 -14.12 10.66
N HIS A 223 -0.99 -14.91 9.87
CA HIS A 223 -2.30 -15.44 10.26
C HIS A 223 -2.22 -16.31 11.52
N ASP A 224 -1.22 -17.18 11.61
CA ASP A 224 -1.02 -18.08 12.76
C ASP A 224 -0.70 -17.29 14.04
N GLN A 225 -0.20 -16.06 13.89
CA GLN A 225 0.03 -15.09 14.96
C GLN A 225 -1.18 -14.19 15.27
N GLY A 226 -2.34 -14.47 14.67
CA GLY A 226 -3.59 -13.77 14.95
C GLY A 226 -4.04 -12.77 13.90
N GLY A 227 -3.29 -12.57 12.81
CA GLY A 227 -3.70 -11.67 11.73
C GLY A 227 -4.94 -12.17 10.98
N ARG A 228 -5.91 -11.29 10.72
CA ARG A 228 -7.20 -11.67 10.11
C ARG A 228 -7.59 -10.87 8.87
N HIS A 229 -7.06 -9.67 8.66
CA HIS A 229 -7.45 -8.82 7.52
C HIS A 229 -6.23 -8.51 6.66
N PHE A 230 -6.16 -9.12 5.48
CA PHE A 230 -5.02 -9.01 4.57
C PHE A 230 -5.40 -8.20 3.33
N TRP A 231 -4.57 -7.22 2.98
CA TRP A 231 -4.74 -6.34 1.82
C TRP A 231 -3.51 -6.41 0.94
N ILE A 232 -3.63 -7.12 -0.19
CA ILE A 232 -2.50 -7.56 -1.00
C ILE A 232 -2.54 -6.87 -2.36
N HIS A 233 -1.60 -5.96 -2.59
CA HIS A 233 -1.37 -5.33 -3.89
C HIS A 233 -0.68 -6.31 -4.83
N ASN A 234 -1.08 -6.28 -6.11
CA ASN A 234 -0.30 -6.91 -7.17
C ASN A 234 0.87 -6.00 -7.61
N THR A 235 1.71 -6.47 -8.53
CA THR A 235 2.79 -5.65 -9.07
C THR A 235 2.21 -4.65 -10.09
N GLY A 236 2.66 -3.40 -10.03
CA GLY A 236 2.33 -2.36 -11.01
C GLY A 236 2.81 -2.68 -12.45
N PRO A 237 2.55 -1.78 -13.42
CA PRO A 237 2.95 -2.02 -14.80
C PRO A 237 4.48 -1.86 -14.97
N PHE A 238 5.18 -2.97 -14.76
CA PHE A 238 6.64 -3.05 -14.76
C PHE A 238 7.27 -2.48 -16.05
N GLY A 239 6.62 -2.69 -17.19
CA GLY A 239 7.08 -2.15 -18.47
C GLY A 239 7.04 -0.62 -18.58
N CYS A 240 6.34 0.07 -17.68
CA CYS A 240 6.24 1.54 -17.69
C CYS A 240 7.29 2.22 -16.80
N LEU A 241 8.15 1.46 -16.10
CA LEU A 241 9.19 2.05 -15.26
C LEU A 241 10.26 2.70 -16.12
N ALA A 242 10.69 3.91 -15.77
CA ALA A 242 11.67 4.68 -16.55
C ALA A 242 12.96 3.90 -16.87
N TYR A 243 13.47 3.13 -15.90
CA TYR A 243 14.68 2.31 -16.10
C TYR A 243 14.48 1.12 -17.05
N VAL A 244 13.23 0.67 -17.22
CA VAL A 244 12.87 -0.36 -18.21
C VAL A 244 12.76 0.30 -19.59
N LEU A 245 12.09 1.45 -19.68
CA LEU A 245 11.93 2.19 -20.93
C LEU A 245 13.28 2.61 -21.54
N ALA A 246 14.27 2.92 -20.70
CA ALA A 246 15.63 3.21 -21.14
C ALA A 246 16.37 2.02 -21.81
N ARG A 247 15.85 0.79 -21.66
CA ARG A 247 16.50 -0.46 -22.11
C ARG A 247 15.70 -1.24 -23.16
N VAL A 248 14.44 -0.89 -23.36
CA VAL A 248 13.53 -1.59 -24.28
C VAL A 248 13.43 -0.79 -25.59
N PRO A 249 13.59 -1.42 -26.77
CA PRO A 249 13.38 -0.75 -28.04
C PRO A 249 11.96 -0.18 -28.16
N THR A 250 11.81 1.03 -28.68
CA THR A 250 10.51 1.70 -28.85
C THR A 250 9.52 0.89 -29.67
N ALA A 251 9.99 0.07 -30.62
CA ALA A 251 9.17 -0.86 -31.39
C ALA A 251 8.45 -1.93 -30.54
N GLN A 252 8.83 -2.09 -29.27
CA GLN A 252 8.22 -3.01 -28.32
C GLN A 252 7.36 -2.29 -27.26
N PHE A 253 7.02 -1.02 -27.49
CA PHE A 253 6.10 -0.28 -26.63
C PHE A 253 4.64 -0.55 -27.03
N ASP A 254 3.76 -0.53 -26.05
CA ASP A 254 2.31 -0.50 -26.28
C ASP A 254 1.81 0.94 -26.50
N GLU A 255 0.50 1.10 -26.73
CA GLU A 255 -0.14 2.40 -26.94
C GLU A 255 -0.01 3.36 -25.76
N ALA A 256 0.24 2.85 -24.56
CA ALA A 256 0.50 3.64 -23.36
C ALA A 256 1.99 4.02 -23.21
N GLY A 257 2.85 3.66 -24.17
CA GLY A 257 4.29 3.92 -24.14
C GLY A 257 5.08 2.95 -23.25
N CYS A 258 4.50 1.81 -22.86
CA CYS A 258 5.12 0.88 -21.93
C CYS A 258 5.74 -0.34 -22.64
N GLY A 259 6.90 -0.79 -22.15
CA GLY A 259 7.59 -1.97 -22.67
C GLY A 259 6.79 -3.27 -22.50
N VAL A 260 6.29 -3.81 -23.62
CA VAL A 260 5.40 -4.99 -23.67
C VAL A 260 6.01 -6.23 -23.00
N PRO A 261 7.30 -6.59 -23.22
CA PRO A 261 7.87 -7.81 -22.62
C PRO A 261 7.84 -7.80 -21.09
N PHE A 262 8.16 -6.67 -20.47
CA PHE A 262 8.18 -6.51 -19.01
C PHE A 262 6.76 -6.49 -18.42
N ASN A 263 5.83 -5.79 -19.08
CA ASN A 263 4.41 -5.83 -18.72
C ASN A 263 3.82 -7.24 -18.85
N ARG A 264 4.30 -8.07 -19.79
CA ARG A 264 3.90 -9.49 -19.87
C ARG A 264 4.34 -10.27 -18.64
N VAL A 265 5.56 -10.07 -18.15
CA VAL A 265 6.04 -10.74 -16.93
C VAL A 265 5.27 -10.28 -15.70
N ALA A 266 5.02 -8.98 -15.55
CA ALA A 266 4.18 -8.46 -14.46
C ALA A 266 2.78 -9.10 -14.46
N ARG A 267 2.14 -9.24 -15.62
CA ARG A 267 0.84 -9.92 -15.75
C ARG A 267 0.91 -11.41 -15.42
N ILE A 268 2.01 -12.10 -15.71
CA ILE A 268 2.21 -13.50 -15.31
C ILE A 268 2.31 -13.59 -13.78
N PHE A 269 3.13 -12.75 -13.15
CA PHE A 269 3.23 -12.66 -11.70
C PHE A 269 1.87 -12.37 -11.06
N ASN A 270 1.15 -11.36 -11.55
CA ASN A 270 -0.15 -10.93 -11.02
C ASN A 270 -1.22 -12.03 -11.12
N ARG A 271 -1.23 -12.82 -12.21
CA ARG A 271 -2.10 -14.00 -12.33
C ARG A 271 -1.75 -15.07 -11.31
N GLY A 272 -0.46 -15.34 -11.12
CA GLY A 272 0.02 -16.25 -10.08
C GLY A 272 -0.40 -15.79 -8.69
N LEU A 273 -0.17 -14.53 -8.35
CA LEU A 273 -0.55 -13.95 -7.06
C LEU A 273 -2.06 -14.02 -6.83
N LYS A 274 -2.88 -13.73 -7.85
CA LYS A 274 -4.34 -13.87 -7.76
C LYS A 274 -4.76 -15.31 -7.46
N LYS A 275 -4.10 -16.30 -8.06
CA LYS A 275 -4.29 -17.73 -7.73
C LYS A 275 -3.86 -18.03 -6.29
N THR A 276 -2.72 -17.52 -5.84
CA THR A 276 -2.22 -17.66 -4.47
C THR A 276 -3.19 -17.06 -3.44
N VAL A 277 -3.73 -15.87 -3.68
CA VAL A 277 -4.78 -15.26 -2.83
C VAL A 277 -6.04 -16.13 -2.81
N GLY A 278 -6.44 -16.70 -3.95
CA GLY A 278 -7.54 -17.66 -4.01
C GLY A 278 -7.30 -18.93 -3.17
N GLN A 279 -6.04 -19.39 -3.07
CA GLN A 279 -5.67 -20.49 -2.17
C GLN A 279 -5.67 -20.06 -0.70
N LEU A 280 -5.12 -18.88 -0.37
CA LEU A 280 -5.12 -18.34 0.98
C LEU A 280 -6.54 -18.21 1.54
N ARG A 281 -7.51 -17.75 0.73
CA ARG A 281 -8.92 -17.68 1.15
C ARG A 281 -9.52 -19.05 1.50
N LYS A 282 -9.08 -20.12 0.84
CA LYS A 282 -9.54 -21.49 1.12
C LYS A 282 -8.86 -22.07 2.35
N GLU A 283 -7.57 -21.79 2.52
CA GLU A 283 -6.75 -22.32 3.62
C GLU A 283 -6.95 -21.55 4.93
N LEU A 284 -7.38 -20.28 4.86
CA LEU A 284 -7.53 -19.38 5.99
C LEU A 284 -8.99 -18.89 6.08
N PRO A 285 -9.96 -19.76 6.41
CA PRO A 285 -11.40 -19.43 6.35
C PRO A 285 -11.83 -18.35 7.36
N LEU A 286 -11.01 -18.10 8.38
CA LEU A 286 -11.24 -17.04 9.39
C LEU A 286 -10.63 -15.69 9.00
N ALA A 287 -9.96 -15.61 7.85
CA ALA A 287 -9.32 -14.38 7.38
C ALA A 287 -10.06 -13.76 6.19
N ALA A 288 -10.17 -12.43 6.20
CA ALA A 288 -10.47 -11.66 5.01
C ALA A 288 -9.18 -11.43 4.23
N VAL A 289 -9.09 -11.94 3.00
CA VAL A 289 -7.91 -11.74 2.13
C VAL A 289 -8.33 -11.00 0.87
N THR A 290 -7.97 -9.73 0.77
CA THR A 290 -8.31 -8.82 -0.34
C THR A 290 -7.16 -8.75 -1.33
N TYR A 291 -7.46 -8.92 -2.62
CA TYR A 291 -6.52 -8.72 -3.72
C TYR A 291 -6.82 -7.37 -4.36
N VAL A 292 -5.79 -6.54 -4.54
CA VAL A 292 -5.90 -5.21 -5.12
C VAL A 292 -5.12 -5.13 -6.43
N ASP A 293 -5.83 -4.78 -7.49
CA ASP A 293 -5.28 -4.70 -8.84
C ASP A 293 -4.65 -3.33 -9.11
N VAL A 294 -3.55 -3.03 -8.43
CA VAL A 294 -2.81 -1.77 -8.62
C VAL A 294 -2.19 -1.66 -10.01
N TYR A 295 -1.91 -2.79 -10.69
CA TYR A 295 -1.52 -2.82 -12.09
C TYR A 295 -2.53 -2.07 -12.95
N LYS A 296 -3.81 -2.47 -12.86
CA LYS A 296 -4.87 -1.88 -13.66
C LYS A 296 -5.01 -0.39 -13.37
N VAL A 297 -5.02 -0.01 -12.10
CA VAL A 297 -5.13 1.41 -11.70
C VAL A 297 -3.98 2.24 -12.26
N LYS A 298 -2.73 1.83 -12.01
CA LYS A 298 -1.54 2.55 -12.50
C LYS A 298 -1.48 2.59 -14.02
N TYR A 299 -1.81 1.49 -14.71
CA TYR A 299 -1.81 1.46 -16.17
C TYR A 299 -2.86 2.40 -16.77
N GLU A 300 -4.07 2.46 -16.20
CA GLU A 300 -5.10 3.40 -16.67
C GLU A 300 -4.71 4.86 -16.44
N LEU A 301 -4.04 5.17 -15.32
CA LEU A 301 -3.50 6.52 -15.06
C LEU A 301 -2.45 6.91 -16.11
N ILE A 302 -1.55 5.99 -16.45
CA ILE A 302 -0.51 6.21 -17.46
C ILE A 302 -1.13 6.38 -18.85
N ARG A 303 -2.08 5.51 -19.21
CA ARG A 303 -2.77 5.56 -20.50
C ARG A 303 -3.54 6.87 -20.70
N HIS A 304 -4.06 7.44 -19.62
CA HIS A 304 -4.84 8.68 -19.65
C HIS A 304 -4.13 9.83 -18.91
N ALA A 305 -2.80 9.88 -18.94
CA ALA A 305 -2.03 10.81 -18.12
C ALA A 305 -2.44 12.28 -18.32
N LYS A 306 -2.83 12.66 -19.55
CA LYS A 306 -3.36 14.01 -19.87
C LYS A 306 -4.61 14.40 -19.10
N LEU A 307 -5.46 13.44 -18.73
CA LEU A 307 -6.66 13.70 -17.91
C LEU A 307 -6.31 13.97 -16.43
N HIS A 308 -5.07 13.68 -16.04
CA HIS A 308 -4.58 13.78 -14.66
C HIS A 308 -3.47 14.82 -14.51
N GLY A 309 -3.29 15.71 -15.50
CA GLY A 309 -2.36 16.84 -15.43
C GLY A 309 -0.92 16.54 -15.82
N ALA A 310 -0.68 15.42 -16.52
CA ALA A 310 0.62 15.08 -17.13
C ALA A 310 0.69 15.43 -18.62
#